data_AF-A0A371QWV4-F1
#
_entry.id   AF-A0A371QWV4-F1
#
_cell.length_a   1.000
_cell.length_b   1.000
_cell.length_c   1.000
_cell.angle_alpha   90.00
_cell.angle_beta   90.00
_cell.angle_gamma   90.00
#
_symmetry.space_group_name_H-M   'P 1'
#
loop_
_entity.id
_entity.type
_entity.pdbx_description
1 polymer ?
#
loop_
_entity_poly.entity_id
_entity_poly.type
_entity_poly.pdbx_seq_one_letter_code
_entity_poly.pdbx_strand_id
1 'polypeptide(L)'
;MKRLALLGIVLAIALVGGTFLLTAGREQAEPWPGLEELRLFISPDNGTKTVRFDVCGLKILGKGKFFKAGEELWLPIKDIEDLPEDLKKDYSEPARGKASFTPDSDGYVFSIVILPTKGYGVADTSIVLQFNKTLKVSARATEVSMREVSARGKRYVVYFVEVYHVGENNATLVIICGGDREQVLDKAKQIYEKFRS
;
A
#
# COMPACT_ATOMS: atom_id res chain seq x y z
N MET A 1 -30.44 -44.74 32.52
CA MET A 1 -30.66 -43.42 31.89
C MET A 1 -29.91 -42.25 32.55
N LYS A 2 -29.75 -42.18 33.89
CA LYS A 2 -29.11 -41.04 34.58
C LYS A 2 -27.60 -40.80 34.29
N ARG A 3 -26.82 -41.82 33.90
CA ARG A 3 -25.37 -41.70 33.64
C ARG A 3 -25.01 -41.14 32.26
N LEU A 4 -25.88 -41.32 31.26
CA LEU A 4 -25.70 -40.79 29.90
C LEU A 4 -25.96 -39.28 29.83
N ALA A 5 -26.91 -38.78 30.63
CA ALA A 5 -27.20 -37.34 30.71
C ALA A 5 -26.03 -36.54 31.30
N LEU A 6 -25.31 -37.09 32.28
CA LEU A 6 -24.14 -36.43 32.88
C LEU A 6 -22.97 -36.31 31.89
N LEU A 7 -22.74 -37.34 31.08
CA LEU A 7 -21.70 -37.33 30.03
C LEU A 7 -21.99 -36.30 28.93
N GLY A 8 -23.26 -36.15 28.55
CA GLY A 8 -23.67 -35.12 27.58
C GLY A 8 -23.45 -33.69 28.07
N ILE A 9 -23.65 -33.43 29.36
CA ILE A 9 -23.46 -32.10 29.97
C ILE A 9 -21.96 -31.75 30.05
N VAL A 10 -21.12 -32.70 30.46
CA VAL A 10 -19.66 -32.49 30.54
C VAL A 10 -19.08 -32.25 29.14
N LEU A 11 -19.55 -32.98 28.13
CA LEU A 11 -19.11 -32.78 26.74
C LEU A 11 -19.52 -31.39 26.21
N ALA A 12 -20.73 -30.91 26.54
CA ALA A 12 -21.19 -29.58 26.14
C ALA A 12 -20.38 -28.45 26.79
N ILE A 13 -20.04 -28.57 28.08
CA ILE A 13 -19.22 -27.56 28.78
C ILE A 13 -17.79 -27.55 28.25
N ALA A 14 -17.22 -28.72 27.91
CA ALA A 14 -15.90 -28.82 27.28
C ALA A 14 -15.88 -28.19 25.87
N LEU A 15 -16.96 -28.35 25.09
CA LEU A 15 -17.11 -27.73 23.76
C LEU A 15 -17.27 -26.20 23.84
N VAL A 16 -18.03 -25.69 24.81
CA VAL A 16 -18.21 -24.24 25.02
C VAL A 16 -16.95 -23.60 25.62
N GLY A 17 -16.26 -24.27 26.55
CA GLY A 17 -14.97 -23.83 27.09
C GLY A 17 -13.85 -23.84 26.05
N GLY A 18 -13.82 -24.86 25.19
CA GLY A 18 -12.85 -24.97 24.10
C GLY A 18 -13.02 -23.90 23.02
N THR A 19 -14.26 -23.54 22.68
CA THR A 19 -14.53 -22.44 21.73
C THR A 19 -14.22 -21.06 22.31
N PHE A 20 -14.40 -20.86 23.61
CA PHE A 20 -14.00 -19.62 24.30
C PHE A 20 -12.47 -19.45 24.33
N LEU A 21 -11.70 -20.52 24.56
CA LEU A 21 -10.24 -20.48 24.49
C LEU A 21 -9.72 -20.26 23.06
N LEU A 22 -10.43 -20.75 22.04
CA LEU A 22 -10.07 -20.52 20.63
C LEU A 22 -10.33 -19.08 20.15
N THR A 23 -11.19 -18.33 20.84
CA THR A 23 -11.54 -16.94 20.51
C THR A 23 -10.82 -15.91 21.39
N ALA A 24 -10.46 -16.27 22.63
CA ALA A 24 -9.76 -15.40 23.58
C ALA A 24 -8.30 -15.04 23.19
N GLY A 25 -7.73 -15.68 22.16
CA GLY A 25 -6.35 -15.46 21.72
C GLY A 25 -6.16 -14.53 20.51
N ARG A 26 -7.24 -14.01 19.92
CA ARG A 26 -7.14 -13.05 18.80
C ARG A 26 -7.46 -11.65 19.30
N GLU A 27 -6.43 -10.92 19.72
CA GLU A 27 -6.54 -9.46 19.89
C GLU A 27 -7.18 -8.87 18.62
N GLN A 28 -8.34 -8.27 18.80
CA GLN A 28 -9.07 -7.58 17.75
C GLN A 28 -8.26 -6.35 17.35
N ALA A 29 -8.06 -6.16 16.05
CA ALA A 29 -7.27 -5.04 15.55
C ALA A 29 -7.97 -3.72 15.90
N GLU A 30 -7.25 -2.81 16.56
CA GLU A 30 -7.74 -1.48 16.95
C GLU A 30 -7.67 -0.52 15.73
N PRO A 31 -8.51 0.51 15.60
CA PRO A 31 -8.28 1.52 14.55
C PRO A 31 -6.97 2.28 14.81
N TRP A 32 -6.23 2.62 13.75
CA TRP A 32 -5.01 3.44 13.89
C TRP A 32 -5.32 4.79 14.56
N PRO A 33 -4.53 5.22 15.56
CA PRO A 33 -4.79 6.47 16.25
C PRO A 33 -4.44 7.68 15.37
N GLY A 34 -5.47 8.39 14.91
CA GLY A 34 -5.31 9.64 14.17
C GLY A 34 -5.08 9.46 12.67
N LEU A 35 -4.56 10.53 12.07
CA LEU A 35 -4.32 10.67 10.63
C LEU A 35 -2.86 11.04 10.40
N GLU A 36 -2.19 10.38 9.47
CA GLU A 36 -0.82 10.66 9.08
C GLU A 36 -0.70 10.88 7.56
N GLU A 37 0.32 11.64 7.16
CA GLU A 37 0.59 11.99 5.77
C GLU A 37 2.07 11.80 5.47
N LEU A 38 2.37 11.09 4.38
CA LEU A 38 3.69 11.07 3.76
C LEU A 38 3.63 11.83 2.44
N ARG A 39 4.49 12.83 2.27
CA ARG A 39 4.61 13.60 1.03
C ARG A 39 5.95 13.30 0.37
N LEU A 40 5.90 12.76 -0.85
CA LEU A 40 7.07 12.42 -1.65
C LEU A 40 7.13 13.34 -2.86
N PHE A 41 8.21 14.11 -2.94
CA PHE A 41 8.54 14.88 -4.14
C PHE A 41 9.46 14.05 -5.03
N ILE A 42 8.99 13.73 -6.22
CA ILE A 42 9.64 12.85 -7.19
C ILE A 42 10.14 13.73 -8.34
N SER A 43 11.44 13.67 -8.58
CA SER A 43 12.11 14.36 -9.69
C SER A 43 13.18 13.45 -10.28
N PRO A 44 13.65 13.72 -11.51
CA PRO A 44 14.81 13.07 -12.10
C PRO A 44 16.02 12.98 -11.14
N ASP A 45 16.32 14.06 -10.42
CA ASP A 45 17.50 14.15 -9.53
C ASP A 45 17.43 13.24 -8.31
N ASN A 46 16.22 13.03 -7.80
CA ASN A 46 15.97 12.22 -6.61
C ASN A 46 15.54 10.80 -6.96
N GLY A 47 15.23 10.59 -8.24
CA GLY A 47 14.36 9.54 -8.67
C GLY A 47 15.02 8.17 -8.83
N THR A 48 16.32 8.09 -9.04
CA THR A 48 17.02 6.79 -9.14
C THR A 48 17.28 6.13 -7.79
N LYS A 49 17.03 6.87 -6.70
CA LYS A 49 17.28 6.42 -5.34
C LYS A 49 16.22 5.43 -4.89
N THR A 50 16.67 4.43 -4.15
CA THR A 50 15.77 3.59 -3.36
C THR A 50 15.30 4.39 -2.16
N VAL A 51 13.99 4.45 -1.92
CA VAL A 51 13.41 5.16 -0.77
C VAL A 51 12.68 4.20 0.16
N ARG A 52 12.68 4.52 1.45
CA ARG A 52 12.11 3.70 2.53
C ARG A 52 11.42 4.62 3.53
N PHE A 53 10.14 4.38 3.78
CA PHE A 53 9.36 5.14 4.75
C PHE A 53 8.45 4.20 5.56
N ASP A 54 8.04 4.68 6.73
CA ASP A 54 7.00 4.07 7.57
C ASP A 54 5.95 5.15 7.86
N VAL A 55 4.68 4.85 7.59
CA VAL A 55 3.55 5.73 7.92
C VAL A 55 2.35 4.87 8.30
N CYS A 56 1.69 5.18 9.41
CA CYS A 56 0.67 4.31 9.99
C CYS A 56 1.07 2.82 10.17
N GLY A 57 2.36 2.51 10.38
CA GLY A 57 2.86 1.13 10.45
C GLY A 57 2.85 0.38 9.11
N LEU A 58 2.57 1.07 8.01
CA LEU A 58 2.75 0.61 6.64
C LEU A 58 4.19 0.86 6.21
N LYS A 59 4.86 -0.17 5.69
CA LYS A 59 6.19 -0.02 5.11
C LYS A 59 6.06 0.38 3.65
N ILE A 60 6.63 1.52 3.28
CA ILE A 60 6.58 2.07 1.93
C ILE A 60 7.99 1.99 1.33
N LEU A 61 8.08 1.29 0.21
CA LEU A 61 9.32 1.13 -0.54
C LEU A 61 9.16 1.77 -1.91
N GLY A 62 10.19 2.43 -2.41
CA GLY A 62 10.16 2.99 -3.76
C GLY A 62 11.49 2.89 -4.47
N LYS A 63 11.42 2.86 -5.80
CA LYS A 63 12.57 2.86 -6.70
C LYS A 63 12.19 3.56 -7.99
N GLY A 64 13.12 4.33 -8.54
CA GLY A 64 12.92 4.82 -9.89
C GLY A 64 14.09 4.56 -10.82
N LYS A 65 13.82 4.85 -12.08
CA LYS A 65 14.63 4.45 -13.22
C LYS A 65 14.40 5.43 -14.36
N PHE A 66 15.50 5.87 -14.99
CA PHE A 66 15.45 6.58 -16.26
C PHE A 66 15.17 5.61 -17.39
N PHE A 67 14.45 6.08 -18.40
CA PHE A 67 14.18 5.32 -19.61
C PHE A 67 14.37 6.20 -20.85
N LYS A 68 14.72 5.55 -21.95
CA LYS A 68 14.81 6.19 -23.26
C LYS A 68 13.57 5.88 -24.09
N ALA A 69 13.24 6.79 -25.00
CA ALA A 69 12.23 6.58 -26.01
C ALA A 69 12.53 5.31 -26.82
N GLY A 70 11.48 4.52 -27.11
CA GLY A 70 11.58 3.34 -27.96
C GLY A 70 12.16 2.08 -27.30
N GLU A 71 12.67 2.17 -26.07
CA GLU A 71 13.09 0.99 -25.30
C GLU A 71 11.89 0.40 -24.54
N GLU A 72 11.79 -0.94 -24.46
CA GLU A 72 10.79 -1.55 -23.58
C GLU A 72 11.12 -1.21 -22.12
N LEU A 73 10.27 -0.41 -21.50
CA LEU A 73 10.39 -0.05 -20.10
C LEU A 73 9.73 -1.11 -19.24
N TRP A 74 10.53 -1.73 -18.37
CA TRP A 74 10.07 -2.51 -17.24
C TRP A 74 10.00 -1.65 -15.98
N LEU A 75 8.87 -1.66 -15.29
CA LEU A 75 8.70 -0.95 -14.02
C LEU A 75 9.73 -1.46 -12.98
N PRO A 76 10.46 -0.58 -12.26
CA PRO A 76 11.56 -0.95 -11.38
C PRO A 76 11.11 -1.56 -10.04
N ILE A 77 9.90 -2.12 -9.94
CA ILE A 77 9.38 -2.71 -8.69
C ILE A 77 10.25 -3.89 -8.25
N LYS A 78 10.58 -4.80 -9.17
CA LYS A 78 11.46 -5.94 -8.88
C LYS A 78 12.87 -5.54 -8.43
N ASP A 79 13.29 -4.32 -8.77
CA ASP A 79 14.61 -3.77 -8.48
C ASP A 79 14.67 -3.05 -7.10
N ILE A 80 13.56 -3.03 -6.36
CA ILE A 80 13.53 -2.57 -4.96
C ILE A 80 14.26 -3.60 -4.09
N GLU A 81 15.42 -3.22 -3.56
CA GLU A 81 16.30 -4.08 -2.74
C GLU A 81 15.56 -4.79 -1.59
N ASP A 82 14.78 -4.03 -0.83
CA ASP A 82 14.08 -4.45 0.38
C ASP A 82 12.73 -5.14 0.12
N LEU A 83 12.35 -5.31 -1.15
CA LEU A 83 11.12 -5.99 -1.49
C LEU A 83 11.27 -7.49 -1.15
N PRO A 84 10.30 -8.11 -0.45
CA PRO A 84 10.31 -9.55 -0.21
C PRO A 84 10.48 -10.36 -1.50
N GLU A 85 11.28 -11.44 -1.45
CA GLU A 85 11.64 -12.24 -2.64
C GLU A 85 10.46 -12.94 -3.29
N ASP A 86 9.44 -13.31 -2.51
CA ASP A 86 8.17 -13.82 -3.02
C ASP A 86 7.44 -12.76 -3.86
N LEU A 87 7.42 -11.51 -3.40
CA LEU A 87 6.83 -10.40 -4.15
C LEU A 87 7.67 -10.00 -5.36
N LYS A 88 9.01 -10.01 -5.28
CA LYS A 88 9.87 -9.76 -6.45
C LYS A 88 9.53 -10.68 -7.62
N LYS A 89 9.16 -11.94 -7.33
CA LYS A 89 8.78 -12.92 -8.35
C LYS A 89 7.52 -12.52 -9.11
N ASP A 90 6.53 -11.94 -8.42
CA ASP A 90 5.28 -11.49 -9.03
C ASP A 90 5.50 -10.35 -10.06
N TYR A 91 6.57 -9.57 -9.89
CA TYR A 91 7.00 -8.51 -10.81
C TYR A 91 8.16 -8.92 -11.75
N SER A 92 8.58 -10.19 -11.71
CA SER A 92 9.65 -10.74 -12.57
C SER A 92 9.10 -11.53 -13.74
N GLU A 93 9.88 -11.68 -14.81
CA GLU A 93 9.45 -12.37 -16.04
C GLU A 93 9.21 -13.89 -15.86
N PRO A 94 8.16 -14.45 -16.48
CA PRO A 94 7.06 -13.76 -17.16
C PRO A 94 6.12 -13.15 -16.10
N ALA A 95 6.09 -11.82 -16.01
CA ALA A 95 5.28 -11.14 -15.02
C ALA A 95 3.81 -11.45 -15.34
N ARG A 96 3.04 -11.88 -14.34
CA ARG A 96 1.62 -12.22 -14.52
C ARG A 96 0.72 -11.00 -14.79
N GLY A 97 1.29 -9.81 -15.00
CA GLY A 97 0.58 -8.55 -15.24
C GLY A 97 1.42 -7.50 -15.98
N LYS A 98 0.72 -6.47 -16.48
CA LYS A 98 1.19 -5.32 -17.29
C LYS A 98 2.32 -4.51 -16.61
N ALA A 99 3.52 -5.07 -16.53
CA ALA A 99 4.68 -4.40 -15.92
C ALA A 99 5.62 -3.76 -16.95
N SER A 100 5.31 -3.84 -18.25
CA SER A 100 6.08 -3.19 -19.30
C SER A 100 5.23 -2.39 -20.28
N PHE A 101 5.84 -1.33 -20.83
CA PHE A 101 5.32 -0.55 -21.96
C PHE A 101 6.49 0.13 -22.68
N THR A 102 6.28 0.56 -23.94
CA THR A 102 7.28 1.30 -24.70
C THR A 102 6.93 2.79 -24.74
N PRO A 103 7.70 3.68 -24.11
CA PRO A 103 7.46 5.11 -24.15
C PRO A 103 7.91 5.71 -25.49
N ASP A 104 7.23 6.78 -25.90
CA ASP A 104 7.48 7.55 -27.13
C ASP A 104 8.40 8.77 -26.91
N SER A 105 8.80 9.04 -25.68
CA SER A 105 9.78 10.04 -25.31
C SER A 105 10.67 9.52 -24.19
N ASP A 106 11.85 10.14 -24.02
CA ASP A 106 12.68 9.92 -22.83
C ASP A 106 11.91 10.35 -21.57
N GLY A 107 12.31 9.80 -20.45
CA GLY A 107 11.68 10.15 -19.19
C GLY A 107 12.17 9.34 -18.02
N TYR A 108 11.31 9.28 -17.02
CA TYR A 108 11.63 8.73 -15.73
C TYR A 108 10.40 8.07 -15.11
N VAL A 109 10.58 6.90 -14.49
CA VAL A 109 9.52 6.21 -13.75
C VAL A 109 9.92 6.05 -12.29
N PHE A 110 8.96 6.25 -11.40
CA PHE A 110 9.09 5.90 -9.98
C PHE A 110 8.00 4.92 -9.61
N SER A 111 8.39 3.75 -9.12
CA SER A 111 7.48 2.75 -8.61
C SER A 111 7.52 2.71 -7.09
N ILE A 112 6.35 2.56 -6.49
CA ILE A 112 6.18 2.47 -5.05
C ILE A 112 5.37 1.24 -4.73
N VAL A 113 5.76 0.59 -3.65
CA VAL A 113 5.11 -0.57 -3.07
C VAL A 113 4.80 -0.27 -1.61
N ILE A 114 3.54 -0.43 -1.22
CA ILE A 114 3.06 -0.32 0.14
C ILE A 114 2.82 -1.74 0.67
N LEU A 115 3.63 -2.13 1.65
CA LEU A 115 3.62 -3.44 2.27
C LEU A 115 2.86 -3.39 3.60
N PRO A 116 1.81 -4.22 3.80
CA PRO A 116 1.27 -4.43 5.13
C PRO A 116 2.29 -5.20 5.98
N THR A 117 2.26 -5.00 7.31
CA THR A 117 3.16 -5.73 8.22
C THR A 117 2.77 -7.21 8.35
N LYS A 118 1.49 -7.56 8.14
CA LYS A 118 0.96 -8.95 8.08
C LYS A 118 -0.29 -9.02 7.18
N GLY A 119 -0.42 -10.05 6.34
CA GLY A 119 -1.66 -10.37 5.61
C GLY A 119 -1.58 -10.28 4.07
N TYR A 120 -2.69 -10.60 3.40
CA TYR A 120 -2.84 -10.58 1.95
C TYR A 120 -3.00 -9.15 1.41
N GLY A 121 -2.28 -8.83 0.32
CA GLY A 121 -2.51 -7.64 -0.50
C GLY A 121 -1.41 -6.60 -0.41
N VAL A 122 -0.63 -6.50 -1.48
CA VAL A 122 0.25 -5.37 -1.76
C VAL A 122 -0.57 -4.28 -2.45
N ALA A 123 -0.26 -3.01 -2.20
CA ALA A 123 -0.65 -1.94 -3.11
C ALA A 123 0.60 -1.42 -3.78
N ASP A 124 0.57 -1.30 -5.10
CA ASP A 124 1.66 -0.73 -5.88
C ASP A 124 1.13 0.30 -6.86
N THR A 125 1.96 1.31 -7.09
CA THR A 125 1.68 2.38 -8.03
C THR A 125 2.98 2.77 -8.73
N SER A 126 2.87 3.23 -9.97
CA SER A 126 4.01 3.73 -10.73
C SER A 126 3.67 5.06 -11.37
N ILE A 127 4.50 6.06 -11.08
CA ILE A 127 4.39 7.41 -11.63
C ILE A 127 5.39 7.51 -12.77
N VAL A 128 4.88 7.76 -13.98
CA VAL A 128 5.67 7.91 -15.20
C VAL A 128 5.72 9.39 -15.57
N LEU A 129 6.92 9.94 -15.67
CA LEU A 129 7.19 11.29 -16.14
C LEU A 129 7.83 11.20 -17.53
N GLN A 130 7.13 11.68 -18.55
CA GLN A 130 7.65 11.77 -19.90
C GLN A 130 8.14 13.20 -20.16
N PHE A 131 9.39 13.37 -20.58
CA PHE A 131 9.93 14.72 -20.84
C PHE A 131 9.16 15.40 -21.97
N ASN A 132 8.98 16.72 -21.84
CA ASN A 132 8.22 17.56 -22.78
C ASN A 132 6.75 17.15 -22.95
N LYS A 133 6.19 16.42 -21.99
CA LYS A 133 4.75 16.13 -21.92
C LYS A 133 4.16 16.63 -20.61
N THR A 134 3.12 17.45 -20.72
CA THR A 134 2.30 17.83 -19.58
C THR A 134 1.33 16.69 -19.28
N LEU A 135 1.60 15.90 -18.24
CA LEU A 135 0.68 14.85 -17.78
C LEU A 135 -0.38 15.46 -16.85
N LYS A 136 -1.61 14.96 -16.98
CA LYS A 136 -2.78 15.43 -16.23
C LYS A 136 -2.69 14.96 -14.78
N VAL A 137 -3.23 15.77 -13.85
CA VAL A 137 -3.52 15.35 -12.48
C VAL A 137 -4.42 14.11 -12.52
N SER A 138 -3.90 12.96 -12.10
CA SER A 138 -4.72 11.79 -11.84
C SER A 138 -4.69 11.48 -10.35
N ALA A 139 -5.82 11.71 -9.72
CA ALA A 139 -6.08 11.30 -8.36
C ALA A 139 -7.52 10.81 -8.30
N ARG A 140 -7.70 9.58 -7.84
CA ARG A 140 -9.02 9.04 -7.52
C ARG A 140 -9.13 8.96 -6.02
N ALA A 141 -9.68 10.02 -5.41
CA ALA A 141 -9.94 10.08 -3.98
C ALA A 141 -10.95 9.01 -3.51
N THR A 142 -11.55 8.22 -4.40
CA THR A 142 -12.62 7.26 -4.09
C THR A 142 -12.13 5.85 -3.74
N GLU A 143 -10.87 5.52 -4.02
CA GLU A 143 -10.32 4.17 -3.87
C GLU A 143 -9.47 4.07 -2.58
N VAL A 144 -10.14 4.01 -1.42
CA VAL A 144 -9.45 3.80 -0.12
C VAL A 144 -9.27 2.31 0.13
N SER A 145 -8.02 1.92 0.37
CA SER A 145 -7.66 0.56 0.73
C SER A 145 -7.61 0.39 2.24
N MET A 146 -8.04 -0.77 2.73
CA MET A 146 -7.92 -1.17 4.13
C MET A 146 -6.84 -2.26 4.26
N ARG A 147 -6.01 -2.15 5.30
CA ARG A 147 -5.01 -3.15 5.68
C ARG A 147 -4.96 -3.32 7.19
N GLU A 148 -4.55 -4.50 7.62
CA GLU A 148 -4.12 -4.71 8.99
C GLU A 148 -2.59 -4.58 9.10
N VAL A 149 -2.14 -3.88 10.14
CA VAL A 149 -0.72 -3.68 10.43
C VAL A 149 -0.41 -4.13 11.85
N SER A 150 0.84 -4.51 12.09
CA SER A 150 1.34 -4.81 13.43
C SER A 150 2.38 -3.77 13.80
N ALA A 151 2.06 -2.88 14.73
CA ALA A 151 2.93 -1.80 15.15
C ALA A 151 2.80 -1.58 16.66
N ARG A 152 3.85 -1.07 17.32
CA ARG A 152 3.81 -0.71 18.75
C ARG A 152 3.28 -1.83 19.66
N GLY A 153 3.58 -3.09 19.33
CA GLY A 153 3.13 -4.27 20.07
C GLY A 153 1.65 -4.61 19.93
N LYS A 154 0.89 -3.93 19.06
CA LYS A 154 -0.54 -4.14 18.83
C LYS A 154 -0.85 -4.35 17.34
N ARG A 155 -2.06 -4.84 17.06
CA ARG A 155 -2.62 -4.91 15.70
C ARG A 155 -3.54 -3.73 15.46
N TYR A 156 -3.41 -3.11 14.29
CA TYR A 156 -4.26 -2.00 13.87
C TYR A 156 -4.93 -2.25 12.54
N VAL A 157 -6.14 -1.70 12.37
CA VAL A 157 -6.80 -1.49 11.09
C VAL A 157 -6.43 -0.10 10.59
N VAL A 158 -5.89 -0.03 9.37
CA VAL A 158 -5.46 1.19 8.69
C VAL A 158 -6.20 1.30 7.38
N TYR A 159 -6.84 2.45 7.16
CA TYR A 159 -7.30 2.89 5.86
C TYR A 159 -6.24 3.80 5.26
N PHE A 160 -5.97 3.66 3.96
CA PHE A 160 -5.04 4.54 3.25
C PHE A 160 -5.45 4.80 1.81
N VAL A 161 -4.93 5.88 1.26
CA VAL A 161 -5.16 6.32 -0.12
C VAL A 161 -3.96 7.11 -0.62
N GLU A 162 -3.79 7.07 -1.94
CA GLU A 162 -2.72 7.75 -2.67
C GLU A 162 -3.30 8.89 -3.50
N VAL A 163 -2.73 10.09 -3.39
CA VAL A 163 -3.09 11.26 -4.19
C VAL A 163 -1.82 11.78 -4.82
N TYR A 164 -1.75 11.83 -6.15
CA TYR A 164 -0.58 12.37 -6.82
C TYR A 164 -0.91 13.49 -7.80
N HIS A 165 0.04 14.42 -7.92
CA HIS A 165 0.07 15.49 -8.89
C HIS A 165 1.27 15.26 -9.78
N VAL A 166 1.08 15.27 -11.10
CA VAL A 166 2.15 15.14 -12.08
C VAL A 166 2.32 16.48 -12.78
N GLY A 167 3.52 17.06 -12.67
CA GLY A 167 3.95 18.22 -13.43
C GLY A 167 4.76 17.82 -14.67
N GLU A 168 5.41 18.79 -15.30
CA GLU A 168 6.21 18.55 -16.53
C GLU A 168 7.47 17.72 -16.26
N ASN A 169 8.17 17.99 -15.16
CA ASN A 169 9.45 17.34 -14.81
C ASN A 169 9.49 16.84 -13.37
N ASN A 170 8.34 16.80 -12.69
CA ASN A 170 8.24 16.32 -11.32
C ASN A 170 6.86 15.71 -11.05
N ALA A 171 6.76 15.00 -9.95
CA ALA A 171 5.49 14.62 -9.36
C ALA A 171 5.54 14.80 -7.85
N THR A 172 4.38 15.05 -7.26
CA THR A 172 4.19 14.93 -5.82
C THR A 172 3.22 13.79 -5.57
N LEU A 173 3.65 12.78 -4.82
CA LEU A 173 2.76 11.76 -4.27
C LEU A 173 2.50 12.05 -2.80
N VAL A 174 1.24 11.95 -2.40
CA VAL A 174 0.82 12.04 -1.01
C VAL A 174 0.11 10.74 -0.63
N ILE A 175 0.65 10.06 0.36
CA ILE A 175 0.05 8.86 0.95
C ILE A 175 -0.58 9.30 2.27
N ILE A 176 -1.87 9.07 2.41
CA ILE A 176 -2.68 9.47 3.56
C ILE A 176 -3.18 8.20 4.22
N CYS A 177 -3.06 8.10 5.54
CA CYS A 177 -3.53 6.94 6.27
C CYS A 177 -4.10 7.29 7.65
N GLY A 178 -4.95 6.42 8.18
CA GLY A 178 -5.56 6.59 9.49
C GLY A 178 -6.50 5.45 9.86
N GLY A 179 -7.07 5.51 11.07
CA GLY A 179 -8.01 4.49 11.56
C GLY A 179 -9.45 4.68 11.11
N ASP A 180 -9.77 5.84 10.54
CA ASP A 180 -11.11 6.23 10.09
C ASP A 180 -11.12 6.46 8.58
N ARG A 181 -11.96 5.70 7.87
CA ARG A 181 -12.07 5.74 6.41
C ARG A 181 -12.53 7.11 5.90
N GLU A 182 -13.50 7.72 6.55
CA GLU A 182 -14.08 8.99 6.10
C GLU A 182 -13.11 10.14 6.32
N GLN A 183 -12.37 10.15 7.44
CA GLN A 183 -11.31 11.13 7.66
C GLN A 183 -10.20 11.04 6.59
N VAL A 184 -9.81 9.81 6.22
CA VAL A 184 -8.83 9.58 5.14
C VAL A 184 -9.37 10.08 3.79
N LEU A 185 -10.63 9.77 3.47
CA LEU A 185 -11.30 10.24 2.26
C LEU A 185 -11.37 11.76 2.18
N ASP A 186 -11.83 12.41 3.23
CA ASP A 186 -12.02 13.86 3.25
C ASP A 186 -10.69 14.58 3.14
N LYS A 187 -9.64 14.05 3.78
CA LYS A 187 -8.30 14.58 3.61
C LYS A 187 -7.78 14.42 2.18
N ALA A 188 -8.05 13.28 1.55
CA ALA A 188 -7.67 13.04 0.15
C ALA A 188 -8.37 14.01 -0.80
N LYS A 189 -9.67 14.28 -0.58
CA LYS A 189 -10.42 15.30 -1.34
C LYS A 189 -9.79 16.69 -1.18
N GLN A 190 -9.46 17.09 0.05
CA GLN A 190 -8.82 18.39 0.30
C GLN A 190 -7.46 18.54 -0.42
N ILE A 191 -6.64 17.49 -0.41
CA ILE A 191 -5.34 17.51 -1.11
C ILE A 191 -5.53 17.52 -2.63
N TYR A 192 -6.49 16.75 -3.12
CA TYR A 192 -6.85 16.74 -4.53
C TYR A 192 -7.29 18.12 -5.03
N GLU A 193 -8.17 18.79 -4.28
CA GLU A 193 -8.63 20.14 -4.61
C GLU A 193 -7.48 21.15 -4.65
N LYS A 194 -6.55 21.08 -3.69
CA LYS A 194 -5.33 21.92 -3.69
C LYS A 194 -4.42 21.69 -4.89
N PHE A 195 -4.41 20.48 -5.46
CA PHE A 195 -3.64 20.18 -6.67
C PHE A 195 -4.33 20.63 -7.96
N ARG A 196 -5.63 20.96 -7.89
CA ARG A 196 -6.43 21.42 -9.02
C ARG A 196 -6.55 22.95 -9.09
N SER A 197 -6.50 23.63 -7.94
CA SER A 197 -6.50 25.10 -7.82
C SER A 197 -5.19 25.71 -8.26
#